data_AF-A0A2N1S259-F1
#
_entry.id   AF-A0A2N1S259-F1
#
_cell.length_a   1.000
_cell.length_b   1.000
_cell.length_c   1.000
_cell.angle_alpha   90.00
_cell.angle_beta   90.00
_cell.angle_gamma   90.00
#
_symmetry.space_group_name_H-M   'P 1'
#
loop_
_entity.id
_entity.type
_entity.pdbx_description
1 polymer ?
#
loop_
_entity_poly.entity_id
_entity_poly.type
_entity_poly.pdbx_seq_one_letter_code
_entity_poly.pdbx_strand_id
1 'polypeptide(L)'
;MKKDELKKSVVDYFLSDQWIKFMQIMNTKDEKINHIHIYVDTNLNPWVIEQLLIGYFEKIGHPIERKIEIFTSGQILGSGTIHGVEPKGLPHFDMVFRYEESVGIRPTAGRRENVEYWGDKYMESFHAKFPFKTELTEADKEEIEDYFRSQAWEDYCRLNESDEIVHIHANVETSIHPLVIRQYALQEMKKRGWEIEYAVPVAFSLRGQMQGKVVFAGHKPEKMFDIAWMYNPIVTLIPSTKYWLTTENPTYDARSMKEVPSMLQRNHYEMFSIAEMESIISQIRI
;
A
#
# COMPACT_ATOMS: atom_id res chain seq x y z
N MET A 1 9.67 21.68 18.93
CA MET A 1 9.40 20.84 20.11
C MET A 1 10.72 20.31 20.65
N LYS A 2 10.91 20.13 21.97
CA LYS A 2 12.18 19.57 22.48
C LYS A 2 12.29 18.10 22.09
N LYS A 3 13.52 17.58 21.97
CA LYS A 3 13.75 16.19 21.54
C LYS A 3 13.10 15.15 22.45
N ASP A 4 13.09 15.40 23.77
CA ASP A 4 12.45 14.48 24.72
C ASP A 4 10.92 14.52 24.64
N GLU A 5 10.33 15.68 24.31
CA GLU A 5 8.90 15.81 24.05
C GLU A 5 8.51 15.06 22.76
N LEU A 6 9.37 15.10 21.72
CA LEU A 6 9.22 14.30 20.50
C LEU A 6 9.24 12.80 20.79
N LYS A 7 10.24 12.31 21.53
CA LYS A 7 10.32 10.90 21.92
C LYS A 7 9.07 10.46 22.69
N LYS A 8 8.61 11.28 23.65
CA LYS A 8 7.39 11.01 24.40
C LYS A 8 6.17 10.94 23.48
N SER A 9 6.03 11.87 22.53
CA SER A 9 4.94 11.85 21.54
C SER A 9 4.91 10.56 20.72
N VAL A 10 6.06 9.97 20.40
CA VAL A 10 6.12 8.68 19.71
C VAL A 10 5.65 7.55 20.61
N VAL A 11 6.16 7.47 21.85
CA VAL A 11 5.70 6.45 22.82
C VAL A 11 4.19 6.55 23.03
N ASP A 12 3.68 7.77 23.24
CA ASP A 12 2.25 8.02 23.43
C ASP A 12 1.42 7.60 22.22
N TYR A 13 1.95 7.74 20.99
CA TYR A 13 1.26 7.29 19.77
C TYR A 13 1.04 5.78 19.74
N PHE A 14 2.06 4.97 20.07
CA PHE A 14 1.92 3.51 20.14
C PHE A 14 1.01 3.04 21.29
N LEU A 15 0.62 3.94 22.19
CA LEU A 15 -0.35 3.71 23.27
C LEU A 15 -1.70 4.40 23.00
N SER A 16 -1.86 5.04 21.84
CA SER A 16 -3.06 5.81 21.50
C SER A 16 -4.23 4.92 21.08
N ASP A 17 -5.44 5.47 21.16
CA ASP A 17 -6.67 4.78 20.72
C ASP A 17 -6.61 4.33 19.26
N GLN A 18 -5.96 5.11 18.37
CA GLN A 18 -5.77 4.71 16.97
C GLN A 18 -4.92 3.43 16.88
N TRP A 19 -3.79 3.39 17.58
CA TRP A 19 -2.89 2.25 17.55
C TRP A 19 -3.51 1.01 18.19
N ILE A 20 -4.22 1.18 19.31
CA ILE A 20 -4.98 0.10 19.95
C ILE A 20 -6.03 -0.47 19.00
N LYS A 21 -6.83 0.39 18.35
CA LYS A 21 -7.83 -0.04 17.33
C LYS A 21 -7.15 -0.76 16.17
N PHE A 22 -6.04 -0.25 15.68
CA PHE A 22 -5.24 -0.88 14.63
C PHE A 22 -4.78 -2.29 15.04
N MET A 23 -4.21 -2.44 16.24
CA MET A 23 -3.77 -3.75 16.73
C MET A 23 -4.92 -4.72 16.98
N GLN A 24 -6.10 -4.24 17.39
CA GLN A 24 -7.31 -5.07 17.48
C GLN A 24 -7.72 -5.61 16.10
N ILE A 25 -7.68 -4.79 15.06
CA ILE A 25 -7.97 -5.20 13.68
C ILE A 25 -6.93 -6.22 13.20
N MET A 26 -5.63 -5.96 13.41
CA MET A 26 -4.54 -6.87 13.05
C MET A 26 -4.69 -8.26 13.68
N ASN A 27 -5.23 -8.32 14.90
CA ASN A 27 -5.38 -9.56 15.66
C ASN A 27 -6.75 -10.23 15.53
N THR A 28 -7.70 -9.63 14.79
CA THR A 28 -9.04 -10.19 14.68
C THR A 28 -9.01 -11.60 14.06
N LYS A 29 -9.92 -12.45 14.53
CA LYS A 29 -10.15 -13.80 14.00
C LYS A 29 -11.53 -13.94 13.34
N ASP A 30 -12.33 -12.87 13.36
CA ASP A 30 -13.70 -12.85 12.86
C ASP A 30 -13.79 -12.87 11.33
N GLU A 31 -12.74 -12.42 10.67
CA GLU A 31 -12.54 -12.50 9.22
C GLU A 31 -11.05 -12.39 8.88
N LYS A 32 -10.69 -12.81 7.67
CA LYS A 32 -9.37 -12.50 7.12
C LYS A 32 -9.33 -11.04 6.72
N ILE A 33 -8.35 -10.31 7.26
CA ILE A 33 -8.03 -8.95 6.84
C ILE A 33 -7.03 -9.02 5.70
N ASN A 34 -7.38 -8.40 4.56
CA ASN A 34 -6.53 -8.39 3.38
C ASN A 34 -5.51 -7.24 3.41
N HIS A 35 -5.91 -6.06 3.87
CA HIS A 35 -5.04 -4.89 3.94
C HIS A 35 -5.56 -3.82 4.90
N ILE A 36 -4.65 -2.97 5.41
CA ILE A 36 -4.97 -1.88 6.33
C ILE A 36 -4.16 -0.63 5.93
N HIS A 37 -4.79 0.54 5.97
CA HIS A 37 -4.10 1.83 5.98
C HIS A 37 -4.24 2.50 7.35
N ILE A 38 -3.14 3.06 7.85
CA ILE A 38 -3.14 3.99 8.98
C ILE A 38 -2.64 5.36 8.53
N TYR A 39 -3.35 6.41 8.95
CA TYR A 39 -3.07 7.78 8.54
C TYR A 39 -2.51 8.58 9.72
N VAL A 40 -1.32 9.18 9.54
CA VAL A 40 -0.62 9.91 10.60
C VAL A 40 -0.09 11.28 10.15
N ASP A 41 -0.05 12.22 11.08
CA ASP A 41 0.77 13.44 10.98
C ASP A 41 2.09 13.21 11.72
N THR A 42 3.22 13.64 11.16
CA THR A 42 4.56 13.39 11.72
C THR A 42 5.59 14.39 11.20
N ASN A 43 6.57 14.76 12.03
CA ASN A 43 7.82 15.39 11.58
C ASN A 43 8.99 14.41 11.53
N LEU A 44 8.80 13.13 11.86
CA LEU A 44 9.89 12.17 11.86
C LEU A 44 10.28 11.81 10.43
N ASN A 45 11.59 11.65 10.21
CA ASN A 45 12.07 11.10 8.97
C ASN A 45 11.43 9.72 8.71
N PRO A 46 10.96 9.43 7.48
CA PRO A 46 10.37 8.13 7.13
C PRO A 46 11.23 6.91 7.51
N TRP A 47 12.57 7.03 7.45
CA TRP A 47 13.47 5.99 7.91
C TRP A 47 13.35 5.73 9.42
N VAL A 48 13.19 6.79 10.23
CA VAL A 48 12.95 6.62 11.68
C VAL A 48 11.63 5.88 11.91
N ILE A 49 10.58 6.19 11.14
CA ILE A 49 9.28 5.51 11.25
C ILE A 49 9.42 4.03 10.90
N GLU A 50 10.10 3.71 9.80
CA GLU A 50 10.41 2.34 9.39
C GLU A 50 11.11 1.56 10.51
N GLN A 51 12.19 2.11 11.09
CA GLN A 51 12.94 1.45 12.15
C GLN A 51 12.12 1.28 13.44
N LEU A 52 11.27 2.25 13.79
CA LEU A 52 10.37 2.15 14.93
C LEU A 52 9.33 1.04 14.73
N LEU A 53 8.78 0.89 13.52
CA LEU A 53 7.85 -0.19 13.19
C LEU A 53 8.54 -1.55 13.27
N ILE A 54 9.72 -1.70 12.67
CA ILE A 54 10.52 -2.93 12.75
C ILE A 54 10.74 -3.32 14.21
N GLY A 55 11.25 -2.40 15.03
CA GLY A 55 11.55 -2.69 16.42
C GLY A 55 10.30 -2.92 17.30
N TYR A 56 9.19 -2.22 17.04
CA TYR A 56 7.93 -2.47 17.74
C TYR A 56 7.41 -3.88 17.46
N PHE A 57 7.36 -4.26 16.18
CA PHE A 57 6.82 -5.54 15.75
C PHE A 57 7.72 -6.72 16.16
N GLU A 58 9.04 -6.56 16.14
CA GLU A 58 9.99 -7.49 16.76
C GLU A 58 9.67 -7.69 18.25
N LYS A 59 9.49 -6.60 19.00
CA LYS A 59 9.23 -6.64 20.45
C LYS A 59 7.99 -7.44 20.82
N ILE A 60 6.93 -7.37 19.99
CA ILE A 60 5.68 -8.10 20.22
C ILE A 60 5.66 -9.50 19.59
N GLY A 61 6.79 -9.98 19.05
CA GLY A 61 6.92 -11.34 18.51
C GLY A 61 6.42 -11.52 17.08
N HIS A 62 6.24 -10.43 16.33
CA HIS A 62 5.76 -10.41 14.95
C HIS A 62 6.77 -9.69 14.04
N PRO A 63 8.02 -10.14 13.92
CA PRO A 63 9.06 -9.45 13.14
C PRO A 63 8.60 -9.14 11.71
N ILE A 64 9.08 -8.03 11.14
CA ILE A 64 8.80 -7.68 9.75
C ILE A 64 9.53 -8.65 8.82
N GLU A 65 8.82 -9.32 7.91
CA GLU A 65 9.38 -10.40 7.09
C GLU A 65 9.92 -9.94 5.72
N ARG A 66 9.56 -8.73 5.29
CA ARG A 66 9.81 -8.23 3.94
C ARG A 66 10.31 -6.79 3.95
N LYS A 67 10.97 -6.39 2.88
CA LYS A 67 11.40 -5.01 2.66
C LYS A 67 10.20 -4.04 2.68
N ILE A 68 10.37 -2.93 3.39
CA ILE A 68 9.43 -1.82 3.40
C ILE A 68 9.79 -0.84 2.28
N GLU A 69 8.78 -0.38 1.54
CA GLU A 69 8.94 0.59 0.46
C GLU A 69 8.56 1.99 0.98
N ILE A 70 9.40 2.99 0.75
CA ILE A 70 9.11 4.37 1.13
C ILE A 70 8.97 5.21 -0.14
N PHE A 71 7.81 5.84 -0.34
CA PHE A 71 7.60 6.73 -1.48
C PHE A 71 6.72 7.92 -1.16
N THR A 72 6.82 8.96 -2.00
CA THR A 72 5.95 10.14 -1.90
C THR A 72 4.58 9.83 -2.50
N SER A 73 3.50 10.43 -1.99
CA SER A 73 2.17 10.23 -2.59
C SER A 73 2.07 10.83 -4.00
N GLY A 74 2.95 11.79 -4.34
CA GLY A 74 2.92 12.57 -5.58
C GLY A 74 1.76 13.56 -5.69
N GLN A 75 0.75 13.48 -4.80
CA GLN A 75 -0.48 14.27 -4.89
C GLN A 75 -0.57 15.35 -3.81
N ILE A 76 -0.07 15.07 -2.61
CA ILE A 76 -0.15 15.97 -1.47
C ILE A 76 1.28 16.30 -1.03
N LEU A 77 1.62 17.59 -1.07
CA LEU A 77 2.93 18.07 -0.64
C LEU A 77 3.20 17.67 0.82
N GLY A 78 4.41 17.16 1.06
CA GLY A 78 4.83 16.71 2.40
C GLY A 78 4.20 15.39 2.84
N SER A 79 3.56 14.63 1.95
CA SER A 79 3.01 13.31 2.29
C SER A 79 3.72 12.17 1.57
N GLY A 80 3.70 11.01 2.21
CA GLY A 80 4.24 9.77 1.66
C GLY A 80 3.65 8.56 2.35
N THR A 81 4.21 7.40 2.02
CA THR A 81 3.74 6.12 2.54
C THR A 81 4.96 5.30 2.98
N ILE A 82 4.84 4.68 4.15
CA ILE A 82 5.62 3.50 4.55
C ILE A 82 4.78 2.31 4.09
N HIS A 83 5.14 1.74 2.95
CA HIS A 83 4.31 0.81 2.18
C HIS A 83 4.77 -0.63 2.35
N GLY A 84 3.80 -1.55 2.36
CA GLY A 84 4.04 -2.98 2.40
C GLY A 84 4.64 -3.47 3.71
N VAL A 85 4.28 -2.85 4.85
CA VAL A 85 4.74 -3.32 6.16
C VAL A 85 4.07 -4.65 6.46
N GLU A 86 4.87 -5.71 6.57
CA GLU A 86 4.38 -7.08 6.73
C GLU A 86 4.95 -7.75 7.99
N PRO A 87 4.27 -7.60 9.14
CA PRO A 87 4.62 -8.31 10.37
C PRO A 87 4.24 -9.79 10.27
N LYS A 88 5.16 -10.68 10.67
CA LYS A 88 4.98 -12.12 10.61
C LYS A 88 3.66 -12.59 11.20
N GLY A 89 2.85 -13.28 10.41
CA GLY A 89 1.59 -13.87 10.86
C GLY A 89 0.47 -12.87 11.13
N LEU A 90 0.64 -11.60 10.75
CA LEU A 90 -0.39 -10.56 10.79
C LEU A 90 -0.67 -10.04 9.37
N PRO A 91 -1.80 -9.36 9.13
CA PRO A 91 -2.06 -8.69 7.85
C PRO A 91 -0.99 -7.64 7.52
N HIS A 92 -0.68 -7.46 6.23
CA HIS A 92 0.16 -6.34 5.82
C HIS A 92 -0.62 -5.02 5.85
N PHE A 93 0.10 -3.92 6.04
CA PHE A 93 -0.49 -2.59 6.13
C PHE A 93 0.43 -1.51 5.59
N ASP A 94 -0.16 -0.34 5.33
CA ASP A 94 0.55 0.87 4.95
C ASP A 94 0.36 1.96 6.01
N MET A 95 1.42 2.70 6.31
CA MET A 95 1.34 3.94 7.09
C MET A 95 1.49 5.13 6.15
N VAL A 96 0.36 5.80 5.87
CA VAL A 96 0.32 7.03 5.08
C VAL A 96 0.58 8.20 6.03
N PHE A 97 1.62 8.97 5.75
CA PHE A 97 2.02 10.09 6.59
C PHE A 97 1.86 11.43 5.88
N ARG A 98 1.58 12.48 6.67
CA ARG A 98 1.64 13.88 6.27
C ARG A 98 2.60 14.63 7.20
N TYR A 99 3.45 15.47 6.61
CA TYR A 99 4.39 16.29 7.37
C TYR A 99 3.66 17.29 8.26
N GLU A 100 4.03 17.34 9.53
CA GLU A 100 3.56 18.31 10.51
C GLU A 100 4.71 18.66 11.46
N GLU A 101 5.25 19.88 11.38
CA GLU A 101 6.49 20.30 12.03
C GLU A 101 6.47 20.10 13.56
N SER A 102 5.32 20.25 14.19
CA SER A 102 5.20 20.30 15.65
C SER A 102 4.89 18.98 16.33
N VAL A 103 4.91 17.84 15.61
CA VAL A 103 4.45 16.55 16.16
C VAL A 103 5.40 15.42 15.84
N GLY A 104 5.68 14.56 16.83
CA GLY A 104 6.40 13.31 16.62
C GLY A 104 5.58 12.38 15.73
N ILE A 105 4.54 11.75 16.27
CA ILE A 105 3.52 11.05 15.48
C ILE A 105 2.16 11.27 16.14
N ARG A 106 1.10 11.49 15.35
CA ARG A 106 -0.30 11.48 15.81
C ARG A 106 -1.24 11.02 14.69
N PRO A 107 -2.49 10.63 15.00
CA PRO A 107 -3.51 10.46 13.97
C PRO A 107 -3.66 11.71 13.10
N THR A 108 -3.84 11.56 11.78
CA THR A 108 -3.96 12.71 10.87
C THR A 108 -5.14 13.61 11.28
N ALA A 109 -4.84 14.88 11.56
CA ALA A 109 -5.85 15.86 11.94
C ALA A 109 -6.83 16.14 10.80
N GLY A 110 -8.12 16.23 11.14
CA GLY A 110 -9.20 16.54 10.19
C GLY A 110 -9.74 15.35 9.38
N ARG A 111 -9.19 14.14 9.56
CA ARG A 111 -9.76 12.91 8.98
C ARG A 111 -10.86 12.35 9.87
N ARG A 112 -11.95 11.87 9.25
CA ARG A 112 -13.02 11.13 9.95
C ARG A 112 -12.54 9.77 10.42
N GLU A 113 -11.82 9.05 9.56
CA GLU A 113 -11.22 7.75 9.87
C GLU A 113 -9.71 7.84 9.64
N ASN A 114 -8.95 7.38 10.63
CA ASN A 114 -7.49 7.29 10.60
C ASN A 114 -6.97 5.85 10.53
N VAL A 115 -7.89 4.87 10.55
CA VAL A 115 -7.60 3.45 10.28
C VAL A 115 -8.66 2.96 9.30
N GLU A 116 -8.23 2.59 8.10
CA GLU A 116 -9.08 1.99 7.06
C GLU A 116 -8.61 0.55 6.85
N TYR A 117 -9.52 -0.40 6.74
CA TYR A 117 -9.15 -1.80 6.52
C TYR A 117 -10.15 -2.50 5.61
N TRP A 118 -9.65 -3.53 4.93
CA TRP A 118 -10.40 -4.29 3.94
C TRP A 118 -10.26 -5.77 4.25
N GLY A 119 -11.29 -6.34 4.88
CA GLY A 119 -11.43 -7.78 5.06
C GLY A 119 -12.25 -8.44 3.95
N ASP A 120 -12.34 -9.76 3.99
CA ASP A 120 -13.10 -10.54 3.01
C ASP A 120 -14.58 -10.07 2.92
N LYS A 121 -15.22 -9.78 4.05
CA LYS A 121 -16.64 -9.33 4.06
C LYS A 121 -16.81 -7.96 3.40
N TYR A 122 -15.86 -7.05 3.63
CA TYR A 122 -15.87 -5.76 2.96
C TYR A 122 -15.70 -5.94 1.47
N MET A 123 -14.70 -6.73 1.04
CA MET A 123 -14.39 -6.88 -0.37
C MET A 123 -15.50 -7.60 -1.14
N GLU A 124 -16.17 -8.58 -0.53
CA GLU A 124 -17.39 -9.19 -1.08
C GLU A 124 -18.48 -8.14 -1.31
N SER A 125 -18.78 -7.33 -0.28
CA SER A 125 -19.77 -6.25 -0.35
C SER A 125 -19.38 -5.16 -1.35
N PHE A 126 -18.09 -4.91 -1.52
CA PHE A 126 -17.57 -3.94 -2.48
C PHE A 126 -17.72 -4.45 -3.91
N HIS A 127 -17.32 -5.69 -4.20
CA HIS A 127 -17.46 -6.28 -5.53
C HIS A 127 -18.92 -6.47 -5.94
N ALA A 128 -19.82 -6.78 -5.00
CA ALA A 128 -21.25 -6.93 -5.26
C ALA A 128 -21.94 -5.66 -5.81
N LYS A 129 -21.28 -4.49 -5.73
CA LYS A 129 -21.79 -3.23 -6.31
C LYS A 129 -21.68 -3.18 -7.84
N PHE A 130 -20.90 -4.07 -8.43
CA PHE A 130 -20.60 -4.07 -9.86
C PHE A 130 -21.17 -5.33 -10.52
N PRO A 131 -21.88 -5.20 -11.65
CA PRO A 131 -22.35 -6.34 -12.41
C PRO A 131 -21.20 -6.91 -13.26
N PHE A 132 -20.24 -7.55 -12.59
CA PHE A 132 -19.13 -8.19 -13.28
C PHE A 132 -19.62 -9.37 -14.14
N LYS A 133 -18.98 -9.56 -15.29
CA LYS A 133 -19.09 -10.81 -16.06
C LYS A 133 -18.53 -11.96 -15.23
N THR A 134 -19.36 -12.97 -14.94
CA THR A 134 -18.96 -14.19 -14.21
C THR A 134 -18.73 -15.37 -15.14
N GLU A 135 -19.30 -15.34 -16.35
CA GLU A 135 -19.09 -16.32 -17.40
C GLU A 135 -18.32 -15.67 -18.55
N LEU A 136 -17.20 -16.28 -18.95
CA LEU A 136 -16.33 -15.77 -20.00
C LEU A 136 -16.53 -16.59 -21.27
N THR A 137 -16.80 -15.90 -22.38
CA THR A 137 -16.75 -16.48 -23.72
C THR A 137 -15.29 -16.67 -24.18
N GLU A 138 -15.07 -17.38 -25.29
CA GLU A 138 -13.72 -17.48 -25.87
C GLU A 138 -13.16 -16.12 -26.32
N ALA A 139 -14.03 -15.23 -26.80
CA ALA A 139 -13.63 -13.86 -27.15
C ALA A 139 -13.20 -13.05 -25.92
N ASP A 140 -13.90 -13.18 -24.78
CA ASP A 140 -13.48 -12.53 -23.53
C ASP A 140 -12.10 -13.03 -23.09
N LYS A 141 -11.82 -14.34 -23.21
CA LYS A 141 -10.52 -14.91 -22.87
C LYS A 141 -9.41 -14.37 -23.79
N GLU A 142 -9.67 -14.27 -25.08
CA GLU A 142 -8.74 -13.70 -26.06
C GLU A 142 -8.41 -12.24 -25.72
N GLU A 143 -9.42 -11.42 -25.40
CA GLU A 143 -9.21 -10.01 -24.98
C GLU A 143 -8.38 -9.89 -23.70
N ILE A 144 -8.59 -10.79 -22.71
CA ILE A 144 -7.78 -10.81 -21.49
C ILE A 144 -6.33 -11.15 -21.82
N GLU A 145 -6.10 -12.18 -22.64
CA GLU A 145 -4.75 -12.55 -23.03
C GLU A 145 -4.07 -11.47 -23.88
N ASP A 146 -4.82 -10.76 -24.73
CA ASP A 146 -4.32 -9.63 -25.51
C ASP A 146 -3.83 -8.50 -24.62
N TYR A 147 -4.53 -8.18 -23.53
CA TYR A 147 -4.04 -7.24 -22.53
C TYR A 147 -2.67 -7.68 -21.98
N PHE A 148 -2.52 -8.94 -21.60
CA PHE A 148 -1.26 -9.46 -21.07
C PHE A 148 -0.15 -9.62 -22.12
N ARG A 149 -0.47 -9.60 -23.41
CA ARG A 149 0.49 -9.48 -24.52
C ARG A 149 0.78 -8.04 -24.92
N SER A 150 0.05 -7.07 -24.37
CA SER A 150 0.11 -5.67 -24.80
C SER A 150 1.39 -4.97 -24.34
N GLN A 151 1.72 -3.87 -25.02
CA GLN A 151 2.82 -3.00 -24.63
C GLN A 151 2.62 -2.42 -23.22
N ALA A 152 1.39 -2.17 -22.79
CA ALA A 152 1.11 -1.63 -21.45
C ALA A 152 1.52 -2.61 -20.34
N TRP A 153 1.25 -3.91 -20.54
CA TRP A 153 1.68 -4.95 -19.61
C TRP A 153 3.20 -5.13 -19.61
N GLU A 154 3.83 -5.10 -20.79
CA GLU A 154 5.29 -5.20 -20.88
C GLU A 154 5.97 -3.99 -20.21
N ASP A 155 5.46 -2.78 -20.40
CA ASP A 155 5.99 -1.59 -19.74
C ASP A 155 5.82 -1.66 -18.22
N TYR A 156 4.65 -2.12 -17.74
CA TYR A 156 4.43 -2.35 -16.33
C TYR A 156 5.43 -3.37 -15.75
N CYS A 157 5.67 -4.49 -16.44
CA CYS A 157 6.62 -5.50 -16.01
C CYS A 157 8.06 -4.95 -15.99
N ARG A 158 8.48 -4.28 -17.07
CA ARG A 158 9.81 -3.68 -17.19
C ARG A 158 10.06 -2.61 -16.11
N LEU A 159 9.06 -1.79 -15.80
CA LEU A 159 9.16 -0.79 -14.74
C LEU A 159 9.25 -1.44 -13.35
N ASN A 160 8.54 -2.55 -13.14
CA ASN A 160 8.63 -3.30 -11.89
C ASN A 160 10.01 -3.91 -11.65
N GLU A 161 10.68 -4.33 -12.71
CA GLU A 161 12.04 -4.87 -12.71
C GLU A 161 13.13 -3.79 -12.56
N SER A 162 12.74 -2.51 -12.59
CA SER A 162 13.66 -1.39 -12.39
C SER A 162 13.86 -1.09 -10.91
N ASP A 163 15.13 -1.01 -10.48
CA ASP A 163 15.51 -0.55 -9.14
C ASP A 163 15.15 0.92 -8.87
N GLU A 164 14.84 1.71 -9.91
CA GLU A 164 14.46 3.11 -9.75
C GLU A 164 13.00 3.29 -9.32
N ILE A 165 12.15 2.31 -9.61
CA ILE A 165 10.71 2.34 -9.33
C ILE A 165 10.47 1.50 -8.08
N VAL A 166 9.95 2.13 -7.04
CA VAL A 166 9.64 1.45 -5.77
C VAL A 166 8.22 0.95 -5.69
N HIS A 167 7.28 1.63 -6.32
CA HIS A 167 5.88 1.19 -6.34
C HIS A 167 5.24 1.54 -7.68
N ILE A 168 4.38 0.67 -8.19
CA ILE A 168 3.68 0.92 -9.45
C ILE A 168 2.35 0.18 -9.49
N HIS A 169 1.33 0.86 -10.02
CA HIS A 169 0.05 0.24 -10.37
C HIS A 169 -0.02 0.05 -11.89
N ALA A 170 -0.42 -1.13 -12.35
CA ALA A 170 -1.01 -1.28 -13.67
C ALA A 170 -2.48 -0.82 -13.58
N ASN A 171 -2.87 0.19 -14.34
CA ASN A 171 -4.21 0.73 -14.31
C ASN A 171 -5.02 0.15 -15.45
N VAL A 172 -6.16 -0.47 -15.13
CA VAL A 172 -7.02 -1.14 -16.12
C VAL A 172 -8.48 -0.71 -16.03
N GLU A 173 -9.18 -0.84 -17.16
CA GLU A 173 -10.63 -0.76 -17.23
C GLU A 173 -11.19 -2.14 -17.55
N THR A 174 -12.26 -2.54 -16.85
CA THR A 174 -12.70 -3.94 -16.92
C THR A 174 -14.18 -4.14 -16.57
N SER A 175 -14.81 -5.11 -17.24
CA SER A 175 -16.12 -5.66 -16.86
C SER A 175 -16.03 -7.02 -16.17
N ILE A 176 -14.84 -7.63 -16.06
CA ILE A 176 -14.64 -8.94 -15.43
C ILE A 176 -14.30 -8.81 -13.95
N HIS A 177 -14.60 -9.86 -13.20
CA HIS A 177 -14.32 -9.86 -11.77
C HIS A 177 -12.80 -9.82 -11.49
N PRO A 178 -12.32 -9.08 -10.48
CA PRO A 178 -10.88 -8.98 -10.17
C PRO A 178 -10.18 -10.31 -9.87
N LEU A 179 -10.94 -11.33 -9.45
CA LEU A 179 -10.40 -12.70 -9.29
C LEU A 179 -9.98 -13.34 -10.62
N VAL A 180 -10.66 -13.01 -11.72
CA VAL A 180 -10.26 -13.44 -13.06
C VAL A 180 -8.94 -12.75 -13.44
N ILE A 181 -8.84 -11.43 -13.25
CA ILE A 181 -7.62 -10.66 -13.50
C ILE A 181 -6.44 -11.26 -12.71
N ARG A 182 -6.66 -11.55 -11.42
CA ARG A 182 -5.68 -12.21 -10.54
C ARG A 182 -5.19 -13.54 -11.12
N GLN A 183 -6.10 -14.38 -11.61
CA GLN A 183 -5.73 -15.69 -12.16
C GLN A 183 -4.80 -15.56 -13.36
N TYR A 184 -5.14 -14.71 -14.33
CA TYR A 184 -4.31 -14.51 -15.52
C TYR A 184 -2.98 -13.82 -15.18
N ALA A 185 -3.00 -12.79 -14.32
CA ALA A 185 -1.79 -12.11 -13.87
C ALA A 185 -0.79 -13.09 -13.21
N LEU A 186 -1.26 -13.99 -12.33
CA LEU A 186 -0.41 -15.01 -11.71
C LEU A 186 0.23 -15.96 -12.73
N GLN A 187 -0.49 -16.31 -13.81
CA GLN A 187 0.05 -17.15 -14.88
C GLN A 187 1.17 -16.41 -15.65
N GLU A 188 0.96 -15.15 -15.97
CA GLU A 188 1.92 -14.34 -16.72
C GLU A 188 3.15 -13.98 -15.89
N MET A 189 2.96 -13.59 -14.63
CA MET A 189 4.05 -13.38 -13.68
C MET A 189 4.91 -14.65 -13.54
N LYS A 190 4.27 -15.82 -13.43
CA LYS A 190 4.99 -17.11 -13.39
C LYS A 190 5.78 -17.38 -14.68
N LYS A 191 5.21 -17.10 -15.87
CA LYS A 191 5.93 -17.26 -17.16
C LYS A 191 7.17 -16.36 -17.23
N ARG A 192 7.10 -15.17 -16.63
CA ARG A 192 8.22 -14.23 -16.52
C ARG A 192 9.27 -14.64 -15.48
N GLY A 193 9.01 -15.69 -14.70
CA GLY A 193 9.90 -16.18 -13.65
C GLY A 193 9.73 -15.43 -12.32
N TRP A 194 8.62 -14.70 -12.14
CA TRP A 194 8.29 -14.09 -10.86
C TRP A 194 7.63 -15.11 -9.93
N GLU A 195 7.96 -15.00 -8.65
CA GLU A 195 7.41 -15.83 -7.58
C GLU A 195 6.50 -14.96 -6.71
N ILE A 196 5.19 -15.22 -6.75
CA ILE A 196 4.18 -14.50 -5.96
C ILE A 196 3.78 -15.36 -4.77
N GLU A 197 3.90 -14.81 -3.58
CA GLU A 197 3.57 -15.49 -2.32
C GLU A 197 2.06 -15.51 -2.08
N TYR A 198 1.43 -14.36 -2.20
CA TYR A 198 -0.02 -14.23 -2.14
C TYR A 198 -0.51 -13.06 -3.00
N ALA A 199 -1.81 -13.06 -3.28
CA ALA A 199 -2.47 -11.96 -3.96
C ALA A 199 -3.86 -11.75 -3.38
N VAL A 200 -4.18 -10.52 -2.99
CA VAL A 200 -5.41 -10.15 -2.27
C VAL A 200 -6.13 -8.97 -2.91
N PRO A 201 -7.47 -8.95 -2.85
CA PRO A 201 -8.24 -7.79 -3.29
C PRO A 201 -8.20 -6.69 -2.22
N VAL A 202 -8.02 -5.45 -2.67
CA VAL A 202 -8.02 -4.26 -1.83
C VAL A 202 -8.88 -3.18 -2.50
N ALA A 203 -9.53 -2.34 -1.70
CA ALA A 203 -10.17 -1.13 -2.20
C ALA A 203 -9.40 0.08 -1.67
N PHE A 204 -9.37 1.17 -2.42
CA PHE A 204 -8.74 2.41 -1.96
C PHE A 204 -9.52 3.63 -2.47
N SER A 205 -9.44 4.73 -1.72
CA SER A 205 -10.10 5.97 -2.12
C SER A 205 -9.19 6.79 -3.03
N LEU A 206 -9.71 7.14 -4.21
CA LEU A 206 -9.09 8.03 -5.17
C LEU A 206 -10.09 9.13 -5.54
N ARG A 207 -9.75 10.40 -5.24
CA ARG A 207 -10.58 11.58 -5.58
C ARG A 207 -12.05 11.45 -5.13
N GLY A 208 -12.28 10.87 -3.95
CA GLY A 208 -13.61 10.68 -3.38
C GLY A 208 -14.39 9.50 -3.95
N GLN A 209 -13.80 8.71 -4.84
CA GLN A 209 -14.36 7.46 -5.35
C GLN A 209 -13.55 6.26 -4.87
N MET A 210 -14.23 5.17 -4.52
CA MET A 210 -13.55 3.91 -4.20
C MET A 210 -13.20 3.18 -5.49
N GLN A 211 -11.91 2.93 -5.68
CA GLN A 211 -11.39 2.05 -6.72
C GLN A 211 -10.98 0.72 -6.09
N GLY A 212 -10.90 -0.33 -6.91
CA GLY A 212 -10.35 -1.60 -6.47
C GLY A 212 -8.96 -1.84 -7.04
N LYS A 213 -8.19 -2.69 -6.38
CA LYS A 213 -6.95 -3.24 -6.89
C LYS A 213 -6.77 -4.69 -6.44
N VAL A 214 -5.95 -5.43 -7.17
CA VAL A 214 -5.37 -6.69 -6.72
C VAL A 214 -3.91 -6.41 -6.39
N VAL A 215 -3.56 -6.65 -5.13
CA VAL A 215 -2.19 -6.52 -4.62
C VAL A 215 -1.57 -7.90 -4.63
N PHE A 216 -0.35 -8.01 -5.16
CA PHE A 216 0.42 -9.26 -5.21
C PHE A 216 1.73 -9.05 -4.44
N ALA A 217 1.96 -9.88 -3.42
CA ALA A 217 3.21 -9.89 -2.67
C ALA A 217 4.22 -10.78 -3.38
N GLY A 218 5.20 -10.17 -4.03
CA GLY A 218 6.28 -10.86 -4.74
C GLY A 218 7.37 -11.33 -3.81
N HIS A 219 7.72 -12.61 -3.84
CA HIS A 219 8.95 -13.10 -3.22
C HIS A 219 10.17 -12.88 -4.15
N LYS A 220 9.96 -13.02 -5.47
CA LYS A 220 10.99 -12.80 -6.48
C LYS A 220 10.42 -12.11 -7.71
N PRO A 221 10.82 -10.86 -8.03
CA PRO A 221 11.56 -9.97 -7.14
C PRO A 221 10.77 -9.68 -5.86
N GLU A 222 11.47 -9.36 -4.77
CA GLU A 222 10.84 -8.98 -3.50
C GLU A 222 10.25 -7.57 -3.64
N LYS A 223 8.96 -7.50 -3.99
CA LYS A 223 8.24 -6.26 -4.27
C LYS A 223 6.73 -6.44 -4.12
N MET A 224 6.01 -5.34 -3.89
CA MET A 224 4.56 -5.30 -4.04
C MET A 224 4.18 -4.92 -5.47
N PHE A 225 3.30 -5.70 -6.08
CA PHE A 225 2.78 -5.45 -7.43
C PHE A 225 1.29 -5.16 -7.34
N ASP A 226 0.81 -4.15 -8.04
CA ASP A 226 -0.60 -3.78 -8.01
C ASP A 226 -1.20 -3.72 -9.41
N ILE A 227 -2.38 -4.33 -9.56
CA ILE A 227 -3.26 -4.07 -10.72
C ILE A 227 -4.51 -3.37 -10.19
N ALA A 228 -4.58 -2.06 -10.44
CA ALA A 228 -5.72 -1.23 -10.07
C ALA A 228 -6.75 -1.22 -11.19
N TRP A 229 -8.03 -1.39 -10.85
CA TRP A 229 -9.11 -1.56 -11.84
C TRP A 229 -10.28 -0.60 -11.60
N MET A 230 -10.83 -0.09 -12.70
CA MET A 230 -12.06 0.68 -12.72
C MET A 230 -13.10 -0.10 -13.51
N TYR A 231 -14.31 -0.21 -12.96
CA TYR A 231 -15.39 -0.92 -13.64
C TYR A 231 -15.82 -0.18 -14.93
N ASN A 232 -15.82 -0.89 -16.05
CA ASN A 232 -16.29 -0.42 -17.35
C ASN A 232 -17.08 -1.56 -18.03
N PRO A 233 -18.41 -1.46 -18.15
CA PRO A 233 -19.24 -2.56 -18.67
C PRO A 233 -19.05 -2.84 -20.17
N ILE A 234 -18.34 -1.97 -20.90
CA ILE A 234 -18.20 -2.04 -22.36
C ILE A 234 -17.03 -2.92 -22.79
N VAL A 235 -16.02 -3.07 -21.93
CA VAL A 235 -14.74 -3.70 -22.27
C VAL A 235 -14.45 -4.85 -21.33
N THR A 236 -13.82 -5.93 -21.80
CA THR A 236 -13.46 -7.06 -20.92
C THR A 236 -12.28 -6.69 -20.04
N LEU A 237 -11.13 -6.38 -20.63
CA LEU A 237 -9.95 -5.89 -19.93
C LEU A 237 -9.09 -5.07 -20.90
N ILE A 238 -8.87 -3.80 -20.61
CA ILE A 238 -7.98 -2.94 -21.39
C ILE A 238 -7.07 -2.13 -20.46
N PRO A 239 -5.92 -1.64 -20.96
CA PRO A 239 -5.18 -0.59 -20.25
C PRO A 239 -6.08 0.63 -20.05
N SER A 240 -5.97 1.27 -18.90
CA SER A 240 -6.82 2.42 -18.58
C SER A 240 -6.57 3.57 -19.54
N THR A 241 -7.67 4.19 -19.97
CA THR A 241 -7.66 5.42 -20.78
C THR A 241 -7.78 6.68 -19.92
N LYS A 242 -8.06 6.51 -18.63
CA LYS A 242 -8.22 7.60 -17.66
C LYS A 242 -6.99 7.69 -16.76
N TYR A 243 -6.68 8.89 -16.31
CA TYR A 243 -5.64 9.14 -15.32
C TYR A 243 -6.12 8.82 -13.91
N TRP A 244 -5.20 8.31 -13.10
CA TRP A 244 -5.46 7.80 -11.77
C TRP A 244 -4.72 8.65 -10.73
N LEU A 245 -3.60 8.14 -10.19
CA LEU A 245 -2.84 8.82 -9.16
C LEU A 245 -1.99 9.95 -9.75
N THR A 246 -1.36 9.73 -10.91
CA THR A 246 -0.61 10.73 -11.65
C THR A 246 -1.34 11.12 -12.94
N THR A 247 -0.80 12.13 -13.61
CA THR A 247 -1.26 12.61 -14.92
C THR A 247 -0.24 12.34 -16.02
N GLU A 248 0.75 11.48 -15.76
CA GLU A 248 1.85 11.22 -16.70
C GLU A 248 1.47 10.15 -17.71
N ASN A 249 0.93 9.03 -17.23
CA ASN A 249 0.49 7.92 -18.06
C ASN A 249 -0.83 7.35 -17.50
N PRO A 250 -1.89 7.18 -18.31
CA PRO A 250 -3.13 6.60 -17.81
C PRO A 250 -3.05 5.08 -17.58
N THR A 251 -2.10 4.37 -18.20
CA THR A 251 -1.99 2.91 -18.11
C THR A 251 -1.22 2.43 -16.88
N TYR A 252 -0.44 3.29 -16.24
CA TYR A 252 0.23 2.99 -14.99
C TYR A 252 0.53 4.24 -14.16
N ASP A 253 0.65 4.07 -12.85
CA ASP A 253 1.18 5.11 -11.96
C ASP A 253 2.42 4.58 -11.23
N ALA A 254 3.60 5.06 -11.62
CA ALA A 254 4.86 4.67 -11.00
C ALA A 254 5.31 5.67 -9.93
N ARG A 255 6.05 5.19 -8.93
CA ARG A 255 6.71 5.98 -7.89
C ARG A 255 8.18 5.62 -7.82
N SER A 256 9.02 6.65 -7.73
CA SER A 256 10.47 6.49 -7.67
C SER A 256 11.03 7.01 -6.36
N MET A 257 12.11 6.38 -5.88
CA MET A 257 12.91 6.91 -4.77
C MET A 257 13.50 8.28 -5.08
N LYS A 258 13.63 8.66 -6.35
CA LYS A 258 14.22 9.95 -6.77
C LYS A 258 13.51 11.16 -6.16
N GLU A 259 12.22 11.04 -5.84
CA GLU A 259 11.42 12.11 -5.27
C GLU A 259 11.60 12.25 -3.76
N VAL A 260 12.01 11.17 -3.07
CA VAL A 260 12.13 11.13 -1.61
C VAL A 260 13.17 12.15 -1.11
N PRO A 261 14.40 12.26 -1.66
CA PRO A 261 15.36 13.30 -1.26
C PRO A 261 14.78 14.72 -1.39
N SER A 262 14.01 14.99 -2.44
CA SER A 262 13.38 16.31 -2.63
C SER A 262 12.32 16.59 -1.57
N MET A 263 11.53 15.59 -1.19
CA MET A 263 10.59 15.70 -0.06
C MET A 263 11.34 15.97 1.25
N LEU A 264 12.41 15.24 1.52
CA LEU A 264 13.21 15.37 2.74
C LEU A 264 13.96 16.71 2.83
N GLN A 265 14.31 17.34 1.70
CA GLN A 265 14.95 18.66 1.68
C GLN A 265 13.95 19.82 1.91
N ARG A 266 12.68 19.64 1.54
CA ARG A 266 11.67 20.71 1.64
C ARG A 266 11.21 20.95 3.06
N ASN A 267 11.20 19.91 3.89
CA ASN A 267 10.65 19.92 5.24
C ASN A 267 11.74 19.49 6.24
N HIS A 268 11.72 20.06 7.45
CA HIS A 268 12.65 19.67 8.49
C HIS A 268 12.16 18.39 9.18
N TYR A 269 12.70 17.24 8.75
CA TYR A 269 12.40 15.95 9.36
C TYR A 269 13.37 15.64 10.50
N GLU A 270 12.82 15.27 11.66
CA GLU A 270 13.57 14.89 12.83
C GLU A 270 14.19 13.49 12.67
N MET A 271 15.44 13.37 13.10
CA MET A 271 16.20 12.12 13.11
C MET A 271 16.45 11.66 14.54
N PHE A 272 16.28 10.36 14.77
CA PHE A 272 16.67 9.70 16.01
C PHE A 272 17.86 8.79 15.76
N SER A 273 18.77 8.72 16.74
CA SER A 273 19.82 7.70 16.74
C SER A 273 19.22 6.33 17.03
N ILE A 274 19.97 5.27 16.73
CA ILE A 274 19.58 3.89 17.04
C ILE A 274 19.26 3.74 18.53
N ALA A 275 20.14 4.23 19.42
CA ALA A 275 19.93 4.18 20.86
C ALA A 275 18.66 4.94 21.32
N GLU A 276 18.29 6.02 20.63
CA GLU A 276 17.05 6.73 20.92
C GLU A 276 15.82 5.93 20.49
N MET A 277 15.87 5.28 19.32
CA MET A 277 14.78 4.41 18.84
C MET A 277 14.61 3.19 19.74
N GLU A 278 15.71 2.52 20.11
CA GLU A 278 15.69 1.41 21.09
C GLU A 278 15.09 1.85 22.43
N SER A 279 15.47 3.04 22.91
CA SER A 279 14.91 3.60 24.14
C SER A 279 13.41 3.88 24.04
N ILE A 280 12.92 4.44 22.92
CA ILE A 280 11.50 4.61 22.65
C ILE A 280 10.78 3.25 22.68
N ILE A 281 11.27 2.29 21.90
CA ILE A 281 10.67 0.95 21.78
C ILE A 281 10.59 0.27 23.15
N SER A 282 11.64 0.38 23.97
CA SER A 282 11.67 -0.21 25.32
C SER A 282 10.53 0.31 26.23
N GLN A 283 10.12 1.57 26.06
CA GLN A 283 9.11 2.23 26.89
C GLN A 283 7.67 1.89 26.50
N ILE A 284 7.43 1.43 25.26
CA ILE A 284 6.10 1.02 24.79
C ILE A 284 5.66 -0.21 25.58
N ARG A 285 4.59 -0.10 26.37
CA ARG A 285 4.02 -1.22 27.12
C ARG A 285 3.11 -2.03 26.19
N ILE A 286 3.16 -3.36 26.32
CA ILE A 286 2.39 -4.33 25.53
C ILE A 286 1.22 -4.81 26.37
#